data_AF-A0A3L6L853-F1
#
_entry.id   AF-A0A3L6L853-F1
#
_cell.length_a   1.000
_cell.length_b   1.000
_cell.length_c   1.000
_cell.angle_alpha   90.00
_cell.angle_beta   90.00
_cell.angle_gamma   90.00
#
_symmetry.space_group_name_H-M   'P 1'
#
loop_
_entity.id
_entity.type
_entity.pdbx_description
1 polymer ?
#
loop_
_entity_poly.entity_id
_entity_poly.type
_entity_poly.pdbx_seq_one_letter_code
_entity_poly.pdbx_strand_id
1 'polypeptide(L)'
;MFSASWRGIARPTALLRRRFIPPWERDGKAADDFFAGLMQSSNPVITKKKMQSRHEEMERQALTEELSPSDMLRIEELHLRNEAVLRERRDFVPYGAKPVIYFDNNKMAAIGDYASRLKTHAAPSSGGGYSDDVLDMLQADLHQKIPYKFESSVERRGNELRWPLHGTAGIVLDVDGVVYRMRKIIEGSDVAIRKLMELKIPLLFMTNGGGVSEEKKAEEYSRLLGCTIDASQVLLAHTPMKLLAQMYKGQKVLIVGSLESANVAKAYGFDGAISIQRFQAEHPELVPFRRWGSLEKVSDVNVPFPEIAAVFVLREPEDAFCDIQTIIDVLLSPRGKVGKYVSSTQSIPLYYASDDFLWAAEAELPRLGNGAFREMLHAVFYSLTGQNLHVTTYGKPRAIAYAFAERRMKEVTSRLGWNPEDMRAIFMVGDNVDTDIMGANARGGKWTSVHVLSGVGVTPVAYRTKSENDTEFEWMEKNGDKTPHYVAPTLDHFARELLAFPENAMLQNKKKYYGMPNPVDLHEDYGFS
;
A
#
# COMPACT_ATOMS: atom_id res chain seq x y z
N MET A 1 48.47 -96.46 24.92
CA MET A 1 49.81 -96.56 24.29
C MET A 1 49.79 -95.70 23.03
N PHE A 2 50.72 -94.73 22.95
CA PHE A 2 51.14 -93.92 21.79
C PHE A 2 50.07 -93.02 21.13
N SER A 3 50.09 -91.69 21.27
CA SER A 3 51.09 -90.65 20.97
C SER A 3 51.24 -90.27 19.48
N ALA A 4 50.87 -89.02 19.19
CA ALA A 4 51.44 -88.12 18.18
C ALA A 4 50.89 -86.72 18.56
N SER A 5 51.66 -85.84 19.23
CA SER A 5 52.60 -84.88 18.63
C SER A 5 51.90 -84.08 17.52
N TRP A 6 51.64 -82.77 17.62
CA TRP A 6 52.64 -81.69 17.69
C TRP A 6 52.18 -80.55 18.62
N ARG A 7 53.01 -80.23 19.64
CA ARG A 7 52.97 -78.96 20.38
C ARG A 7 54.03 -78.03 19.77
N GLY A 8 53.60 -76.98 19.09
CA GLY A 8 54.46 -75.92 18.59
C GLY A 8 54.72 -74.84 19.65
N ILE A 9 55.87 -74.97 20.32
CA ILE A 9 56.81 -73.93 20.75
C ILE A 9 56.24 -72.55 21.12
N ALA A 10 56.17 -72.29 22.43
CA ALA A 10 56.17 -70.96 23.01
C ALA A 10 57.61 -70.40 23.08
N ARG A 11 57.82 -69.23 22.48
CA ARG A 11 58.80 -68.22 22.95
C ARG A 11 58.07 -66.88 23.03
N PRO A 12 58.14 -66.15 24.15
CA PRO A 12 57.43 -64.88 24.31
C PRO A 12 58.25 -63.76 23.64
N THR A 13 57.75 -63.23 22.52
CA THR A 13 58.29 -62.03 21.88
C THR A 13 57.70 -60.80 22.56
N ALA A 14 58.55 -59.95 23.11
CA ALA A 14 58.20 -58.76 23.86
C ALA A 14 57.33 -57.79 23.04
N LEU A 15 56.21 -57.37 23.63
CA LEU A 15 55.32 -56.30 23.16
C LEU A 15 56.06 -54.96 23.12
N LEU A 16 56.62 -54.58 21.96
CA LEU A 16 57.01 -53.20 21.69
C LEU A 16 55.75 -52.37 21.37
N ARG A 17 55.02 -51.96 22.41
CA ARG A 17 54.00 -50.92 22.31
C ARG A 17 54.71 -49.58 22.05
N ARG A 18 54.74 -49.11 20.80
CA ARG A 18 54.98 -47.69 20.53
C ARG A 18 53.78 -46.93 21.08
N ARG A 19 53.98 -46.25 22.21
CA ARG A 19 53.00 -45.33 22.81
C ARG A 19 52.70 -44.26 21.75
N PHE A 20 51.47 -44.19 21.27
CA PHE A 20 51.01 -43.05 20.49
C PHE A 20 51.08 -41.83 21.41
N ILE A 21 52.00 -40.91 21.13
CA ILE A 21 52.10 -39.61 21.79
C ILE A 21 51.35 -38.65 20.88
N PRO A 22 50.22 -38.09 21.31
CA PRO A 22 49.48 -37.14 20.50
C PRO A 22 50.33 -35.90 20.16
N PRO A 23 50.11 -35.24 19.00
CA PRO A 23 50.96 -34.14 18.54
C PRO A 23 51.14 -33.00 19.55
N TRP A 24 50.11 -32.70 20.35
CA TRP A 24 50.13 -31.62 21.35
C TRP A 24 51.08 -31.87 22.52
N GLU A 25 51.39 -33.14 22.86
CA GLU A 25 52.36 -33.46 23.91
C GLU A 25 53.83 -33.35 23.45
N ARG A 26 54.09 -33.15 22.14
CA ARG A 26 55.44 -33.09 21.58
C ARG A 26 56.06 -31.68 21.65
N ASP A 27 55.21 -30.66 21.59
CA ASP A 27 55.60 -29.24 21.55
C ASP A 27 55.27 -28.47 22.85
N GLY A 28 54.87 -29.18 23.90
CA GLY A 28 54.60 -28.59 25.23
C GLY A 28 53.37 -27.69 25.30
N LYS A 29 52.45 -27.78 24.33
CA LYS A 29 51.20 -26.99 24.30
C LYS A 29 50.03 -27.82 24.84
N ALA A 30 49.09 -27.17 25.54
CA ALA A 30 47.90 -27.85 26.04
C ALA A 30 47.03 -28.33 24.86
N ALA A 31 46.33 -29.46 25.02
CA ALA A 31 45.42 -29.99 24.00
C ALA A 31 44.37 -28.94 23.58
N ASP A 32 43.96 -28.08 24.51
CA ASP A 32 42.98 -27.03 24.30
C ASP A 32 43.43 -25.99 23.26
N ASP A 33 44.73 -25.65 23.20
CA ASP A 33 45.28 -24.70 22.23
C ASP A 33 45.28 -25.27 20.80
N PHE A 34 45.45 -26.59 20.66
CA PHE A 34 45.42 -27.27 19.36
C PHE A 34 43.99 -27.33 18.80
N PHE A 35 42.99 -27.57 19.66
CA PHE A 35 41.58 -27.63 19.24
C PHE A 35 40.91 -26.25 19.14
N ALA A 36 41.44 -25.21 19.80
CA ALA A 36 40.94 -23.84 19.69
C ALA A 36 41.04 -23.27 18.26
N GLY A 37 42.08 -23.65 17.51
CA GLY A 37 42.24 -23.25 16.11
C GLY A 37 41.36 -24.05 15.13
N LEU A 38 40.95 -25.27 15.49
CA LEU A 38 40.24 -26.19 14.60
C LEU A 38 38.71 -26.10 14.74
N MET A 39 38.20 -25.46 15.81
CA MET A 39 36.77 -25.36 16.13
C MET A 39 36.22 -23.94 15.97
N GLN A 40 36.54 -23.27 14.86
CA GLN A 40 35.67 -22.20 14.36
C GLN A 40 34.46 -22.84 13.70
N SER A 41 33.41 -23.07 14.49
CA SER A 41 32.18 -23.67 13.98
C SER A 41 31.49 -22.73 12.99
N SER A 42 31.30 -23.22 11.77
CA SER A 42 30.49 -22.63 10.70
C SER A 42 28.99 -22.85 10.94
N ASN A 43 28.52 -22.60 12.17
CA ASN A 43 27.09 -22.69 12.49
C ASN A 43 26.47 -21.28 12.57
N PRO A 44 25.74 -20.82 11.53
CA PRO A 44 25.24 -19.45 11.42
C PRO A 44 24.29 -19.05 12.56
N VAL A 45 23.63 -20.01 13.21
CA VAL A 45 22.72 -19.74 14.34
C VAL A 45 23.49 -19.34 15.60
N ILE A 46 24.64 -19.96 15.85
CA ILE A 46 25.49 -19.65 17.02
C ILE A 46 26.20 -18.31 16.80
N THR A 47 26.65 -18.04 15.57
CA THR A 47 27.24 -16.76 15.18
C THR A 47 26.25 -15.62 15.35
N LYS A 48 24.99 -15.81 14.92
CA LYS A 48 23.92 -14.82 15.08
C LYS A 48 23.60 -14.56 16.55
N LYS A 49 23.50 -15.60 17.38
CA LYS A 49 23.32 -15.44 18.84
C LYS A 49 24.46 -14.68 19.52
N LYS A 50 25.72 -14.94 19.14
CA LYS A 50 26.89 -14.21 19.67
C LYS A 50 26.92 -12.75 19.22
N MET A 51 26.56 -12.46 17.96
CA MET A 51 26.46 -11.08 17.47
C MET A 51 25.35 -10.32 18.17
N GLN A 52 24.20 -10.95 18.39
CA GLN A 52 23.06 -10.35 19.08
C GLN A 52 23.37 -10.07 20.56
N SER A 53 24.00 -11.03 21.25
CA SER A 53 24.49 -10.83 22.62
C SER A 53 25.53 -9.70 22.71
N ARG A 54 26.48 -9.61 21.76
CA ARG A 54 27.44 -8.49 21.73
C ARG A 54 26.79 -7.14 21.43
N HIS A 55 25.75 -7.13 20.60
CA HIS A 55 25.00 -5.92 20.29
C HIS A 55 24.22 -5.44 21.51
N GLU A 56 23.54 -6.35 22.21
CA GLU A 56 22.86 -6.07 23.48
C GLU A 56 23.83 -5.60 24.58
N GLU A 57 25.05 -6.15 24.60
CA GLU A 57 26.10 -5.74 25.54
C GLU A 57 26.68 -4.36 25.20
N MET A 58 26.83 -4.03 23.91
CA MET A 58 27.17 -2.68 23.44
C MET A 58 26.06 -1.66 23.72
N GLU A 59 24.79 -2.01 23.50
CA GLU A 59 23.65 -1.12 23.81
C GLU A 59 23.56 -0.85 25.32
N ARG A 60 23.78 -1.87 26.16
CA ARG A 60 23.87 -1.70 27.61
C ARG A 60 25.04 -0.82 28.02
N GLN A 61 26.19 -0.95 27.37
CA GLN A 61 27.36 -0.08 27.62
C GLN A 61 27.09 1.37 27.19
N ALA A 62 26.44 1.58 26.03
CA ALA A 62 26.06 2.90 25.55
C ALA A 62 24.99 3.58 26.43
N LEU A 63 24.11 2.81 27.07
CA LEU A 63 23.15 3.30 28.07
C LEU A 63 23.80 3.67 29.41
N THR A 64 24.99 3.15 29.71
CA THR A 64 25.75 3.47 30.93
C THR A 64 26.80 4.58 30.75
N GLU A 65 27.09 5.02 29.52
CA GLU A 65 27.93 6.19 29.28
C GLU A 65 27.13 7.45 29.64
N GLU A 66 27.52 8.12 30.73
CA GLU A 66 26.95 9.43 31.08
C GLU A 66 27.25 10.43 29.96
N LEU A 67 26.18 11.02 29.41
CA LEU A 67 26.25 12.07 28.38
C LEU A 67 27.18 13.19 28.82
N SER A 68 28.10 13.59 27.93
CA SER A 68 29.03 14.67 28.24
C SER A 68 28.25 15.98 28.51
N PRO A 69 28.77 16.88 29.36
CA PRO A 69 28.13 18.17 29.59
C PRO A 69 27.85 18.99 28.32
N SER A 70 28.68 18.82 27.29
CA SER A 70 28.45 19.44 25.97
C SER A 70 27.30 18.82 25.19
N ASP A 71 27.07 17.51 25.31
CA ASP A 71 25.96 16.84 24.65
C ASP A 71 24.64 17.19 25.31
N MET A 72 24.62 17.32 26.64
CA MET A 72 23.46 17.80 27.39
C MET A 72 23.07 19.23 26.99
N LEU A 73 24.04 20.14 26.89
CA LEU A 73 23.80 21.51 26.43
C LEU A 73 23.25 21.55 25.00
N ARG A 74 23.76 20.69 24.11
CA ARG A 74 23.30 20.62 22.72
C ARG A 74 21.88 20.04 22.62
N ILE A 75 21.56 19.05 23.45
CA ILE A 75 20.22 18.48 23.59
C ILE A 75 19.26 19.55 24.13
N GLU A 76 19.67 20.31 25.15
CA GLU A 76 18.87 21.39 25.73
C GLU A 76 18.63 22.53 24.72
N GLU A 77 19.64 22.93 23.95
CA GLU A 77 19.50 23.93 22.88
C GLU A 77 18.56 23.44 21.76
N LEU A 78 18.65 22.16 21.39
CA LEU A 78 17.71 21.51 20.47
C LEU A 78 16.28 21.48 21.04
N HIS A 79 16.12 21.16 22.33
CA HIS A 79 14.83 21.17 23.01
C HIS A 79 14.24 22.57 23.05
N LEU A 80 15.01 23.59 23.42
CA LEU A 80 14.58 24.99 23.44
C LEU A 80 14.18 25.48 22.04
N ARG A 81 14.95 25.10 21.00
CA ARG A 81 14.62 25.43 19.62
C ARG A 81 13.35 24.72 19.15
N ASN A 82 13.20 23.44 19.46
CA ASN A 82 11.99 22.68 19.15
C ASN A 82 10.77 23.24 19.90
N GLU A 83 10.93 23.58 21.18
CA GLU A 83 9.90 24.25 21.97
C GLU A 83 9.53 25.62 21.44
N ALA A 84 10.50 26.41 20.97
CA ALA A 84 10.23 27.71 20.36
C ALA A 84 9.42 27.56 19.07
N VAL A 85 9.78 26.59 18.21
CA VAL A 85 9.02 26.25 16.99
C VAL A 85 7.63 25.73 17.34
N LEU A 86 7.50 24.91 18.40
CA LEU A 86 6.21 24.41 18.87
C LEU A 86 5.36 25.53 19.50
N ARG A 87 5.95 26.47 20.23
CA ARG A 87 5.28 27.66 20.76
C ARG A 87 4.78 28.55 19.62
N GLU A 88 5.62 28.82 18.63
CA GLU A 88 5.23 29.57 17.43
C GLU A 88 4.06 28.90 16.71
N ARG A 89 4.00 27.55 16.69
CA ARG A 89 2.84 26.80 16.17
C ARG A 89 1.60 26.83 17.08
N ARG A 90 1.77 26.81 18.41
CA ARG A 90 0.66 26.90 19.39
C ARG A 90 0.01 28.27 19.39
N ASP A 91 0.84 29.31 19.29
CA ASP A 91 0.42 30.71 19.27
C ASP A 91 0.00 31.17 17.86
N PHE A 92 0.33 30.38 16.83
CA PHE A 92 -0.23 30.54 15.49
C PHE A 92 -1.68 30.07 15.47
N VAL A 93 -2.57 30.99 15.85
CA VAL A 93 -3.99 30.89 15.59
C VAL A 93 -4.25 31.53 14.23
N PRO A 94 -4.57 30.75 13.18
CA PRO A 94 -4.97 31.34 11.91
C PRO A 94 -6.18 32.23 12.15
N TYR A 95 -6.03 33.52 11.85
CA TYR A 95 -7.13 34.49 11.82
C TYR A 95 -7.86 34.70 13.17
N GLY A 96 -7.21 34.44 14.31
CA GLY A 96 -7.79 34.69 15.65
C GLY A 96 -8.94 33.75 16.07
N ALA A 97 -9.10 32.61 15.40
CA ALA A 97 -10.14 31.62 15.70
C ALA A 97 -9.90 30.90 17.05
N LYS A 98 -10.93 30.78 17.90
CA LYS A 98 -10.78 30.00 19.14
C LYS A 98 -10.84 28.50 18.82
N PRO A 99 -9.81 27.71 19.18
CA PRO A 99 -9.87 26.26 19.04
C PRO A 99 -11.00 25.67 19.89
N VAL A 100 -11.88 24.87 19.27
CA VAL A 100 -12.93 24.10 19.97
C VAL A 100 -12.63 22.61 19.81
N ILE A 101 -12.59 21.87 20.92
CA ILE A 101 -12.41 20.41 20.94
C ILE A 101 -13.67 19.76 20.36
N TYR A 102 -13.55 19.03 19.26
CA TYR A 102 -14.68 18.60 18.44
C TYR A 102 -15.03 17.10 18.55
N PHE A 103 -14.09 16.23 18.90
CA PHE A 103 -14.36 14.78 19.02
C PHE A 103 -14.60 14.34 20.46
N ASP A 104 -15.63 13.52 20.65
CA ASP A 104 -15.75 12.68 21.83
C ASP A 104 -14.65 11.61 21.76
N ASN A 105 -13.77 11.54 22.77
CA ASN A 105 -12.61 10.65 22.85
C ASN A 105 -12.96 9.18 22.51
N ASN A 106 -14.22 8.80 22.74
CA ASN A 106 -14.76 7.46 22.48
C ASN A 106 -14.86 7.08 20.99
N LYS A 107 -14.73 8.03 20.04
CA LYS A 107 -14.84 7.77 18.60
C LYS A 107 -13.50 7.68 17.86
N MET A 108 -12.38 7.84 18.56
CA MET A 108 -11.03 7.87 17.98
C MET A 108 -10.24 6.62 18.40
N ALA A 109 -10.52 5.48 17.76
CA ALA A 109 -9.96 4.18 18.13
C ALA A 109 -8.42 4.19 18.27
N ALA A 110 -7.70 4.85 17.36
CA ALA A 110 -6.24 4.96 17.43
C ALA A 110 -5.73 5.80 18.62
N ILE A 111 -6.47 6.84 19.01
CA ILE A 111 -6.15 7.66 20.20
C ILE A 111 -6.50 6.89 21.48
N GLY A 112 -7.61 6.16 21.49
CA GLY A 112 -7.98 5.27 22.58
C GLY A 112 -6.92 4.19 22.83
N ASP A 113 -6.42 3.57 21.76
CA ASP A 113 -5.34 2.58 21.82
C ASP A 113 -4.03 3.21 22.30
N TYR A 114 -3.68 4.41 21.83
CA TYR A 114 -2.47 5.11 22.26
C TYR A 114 -2.54 5.57 23.74
N ALA A 115 -3.68 6.13 24.17
CA ALA A 115 -3.93 6.51 25.56
C ALA A 115 -3.95 5.29 26.50
N SER A 116 -4.51 4.17 26.03
CA SER A 116 -4.50 2.89 26.76
C SER A 116 -3.07 2.37 26.90
N ARG A 117 -2.26 2.42 25.83
CA ARG A 117 -0.84 2.03 25.85
C ARG A 117 0.00 2.93 26.77
N LEU A 118 -0.23 4.24 26.79
CA LEU A 118 0.42 5.17 27.73
C LEU A 118 0.12 4.81 29.20
N LYS A 119 -1.15 4.52 29.52
CA LYS A 119 -1.55 4.05 30.86
C LYS A 119 -0.94 2.70 31.23
N THR A 120 -0.73 1.83 30.24
CA THR A 120 -0.13 0.50 30.45
C THR A 120 1.37 0.62 30.75
N HIS A 121 2.07 1.56 30.11
CA HIS A 121 3.50 1.85 30.35
C HIS A 121 3.78 2.69 31.61
N ALA A 122 2.74 3.25 32.24
CA ALA A 122 2.82 3.93 33.55
C ALA A 122 2.86 2.95 34.73
N ALA A 123 2.54 1.66 34.53
CA ALA A 123 2.52 0.67 35.60
C ALA A 123 3.93 0.06 35.81
N PRO A 124 4.55 0.18 37.00
CA PRO A 124 5.96 -0.10 37.23
C PRO A 124 6.30 -1.60 37.39
N SER A 125 5.51 -2.52 36.85
CA SER A 125 5.66 -3.95 37.16
C SER A 125 6.79 -4.67 36.42
N SER A 126 7.49 -4.03 35.46
CA SER A 126 8.66 -4.63 34.81
C SER A 126 9.60 -3.62 34.15
N GLY A 127 10.40 -2.90 34.94
CA GLY A 127 11.73 -2.38 34.55
C GLY A 127 11.89 -1.50 33.30
N GLY A 128 10.82 -1.02 32.67
CA GLY A 128 10.87 -0.26 31.41
C GLY A 128 9.66 0.66 31.19
N GLY A 129 9.18 1.31 32.25
CA GLY A 129 8.14 2.34 32.17
C GLY A 129 8.73 3.72 31.90
N TYR A 130 7.97 4.59 31.25
CA TYR A 130 8.34 6.01 31.10
C TYR A 130 8.32 6.70 32.48
N SER A 131 9.19 7.68 32.69
CA SER A 131 9.11 8.53 33.89
C SER A 131 7.84 9.38 33.88
N ASP A 132 7.40 9.83 35.05
CA ASP A 132 6.21 10.67 35.19
C ASP A 132 6.30 11.94 34.33
N ASP A 133 7.48 12.58 34.26
CA ASP A 133 7.71 13.75 33.38
C ASP A 133 7.52 13.42 31.88
N VAL A 134 7.96 12.23 31.45
CA VAL A 134 7.80 11.77 30.07
C VAL A 134 6.36 11.36 29.79
N LEU A 135 5.66 10.77 30.76
CA LEU A 135 4.24 10.47 30.67
C LEU A 135 3.40 11.75 30.56
N ASP A 136 3.70 12.75 31.39
CA ASP A 136 3.04 14.05 31.33
C ASP A 136 3.34 14.77 30.01
N MET A 137 4.57 14.70 29.50
CA MET A 137 4.92 15.21 28.18
C MET A 137 4.17 14.49 27.06
N LEU A 138 4.11 13.16 27.06
CA LEU A 138 3.41 12.35 26.06
C LEU A 138 1.89 12.55 26.13
N GLN A 139 1.35 12.74 27.33
CA GLN A 139 -0.06 13.03 27.56
C GLN A 139 -0.41 14.47 27.14
N ALA A 140 0.48 15.44 27.35
CA ALA A 140 0.35 16.80 26.84
C ALA A 140 0.46 16.86 25.31
N ASP A 141 1.37 16.09 24.70
CA ASP A 141 1.50 15.91 23.25
C ASP A 141 0.24 15.27 22.65
N LEU A 142 -0.33 14.27 23.32
CA LEU A 142 -1.60 13.65 22.92
C LEU A 142 -2.75 14.66 22.94
N HIS A 143 -2.86 15.47 24.00
CA HIS A 143 -3.89 16.52 24.08
C HIS A 143 -3.68 17.64 23.06
N GLN A 144 -2.44 17.95 22.69
CA GLN A 144 -2.11 18.89 21.61
C GLN A 144 -2.48 18.36 20.21
N LYS A 145 -2.57 17.04 20.05
CA LYS A 145 -2.98 16.36 18.81
C LYS A 145 -4.49 16.13 18.72
N ILE A 146 -5.27 16.54 19.72
CA ILE A 146 -6.74 16.47 19.66
C ILE A 146 -7.23 17.44 18.57
N PRO A 147 -8.12 17.02 17.66
CA PRO A 147 -8.48 17.83 16.51
C PRO A 147 -9.24 19.08 16.94
N TYR A 148 -8.69 20.25 16.61
CA TYR A 148 -9.33 21.54 16.81
C TYR A 148 -10.10 21.95 15.55
N LYS A 149 -11.33 22.45 15.73
CA LYS A 149 -12.08 23.07 14.63
C LYS A 149 -11.71 24.55 14.51
N PHE A 150 -11.06 24.94 13.41
CA PHE A 150 -10.97 26.34 13.01
C PHE A 150 -12.24 26.70 12.22
N GLU A 151 -13.09 27.61 12.71
CA GLU A 151 -14.30 28.03 11.98
C GLU A 151 -13.99 28.77 10.66
N SER A 152 -12.71 29.12 10.44
CA SER A 152 -12.06 29.77 9.28
C SER A 152 -12.91 30.77 8.49
N SER A 153 -12.53 32.04 8.56
CA SER A 153 -12.74 32.97 7.45
C SER A 153 -11.47 33.01 6.61
N VAL A 154 -11.56 32.71 5.30
CA VAL A 154 -10.47 32.95 4.34
C VAL A 154 -10.30 34.46 4.20
N GLU A 155 -9.09 34.98 4.34
CA GLU A 155 -8.82 36.42 4.20
C GLU A 155 -9.26 36.92 2.81
N ARG A 156 -10.18 37.90 2.80
CA ARG A 156 -10.48 38.68 1.61
C ARG A 156 -9.36 39.70 1.41
N ARG A 157 -8.59 39.57 0.33
CA ARG A 157 -7.67 40.62 -0.14
C ARG A 157 -8.34 41.33 -1.32
N GLY A 158 -8.95 42.49 -1.04
CA GLY A 158 -9.82 43.17 -2.00
C GLY A 158 -11.10 42.38 -2.24
N ASN A 159 -11.43 42.09 -3.50
CA ASN A 159 -12.62 41.30 -3.88
C ASN A 159 -12.37 39.78 -3.96
N GLU A 160 -11.13 39.31 -3.78
CA GLU A 160 -10.76 37.91 -3.94
C GLU A 160 -10.45 37.23 -2.60
N LEU A 161 -10.87 35.98 -2.45
CA LEU A 161 -10.50 35.11 -1.33
C LEU A 161 -9.11 34.53 -1.62
N ARG A 162 -8.10 34.93 -0.84
CA ARG A 162 -6.72 34.41 -0.98
C ARG A 162 -6.36 33.55 0.21
N TRP A 163 -5.66 32.46 -0.06
CA TRP A 163 -5.16 31.49 0.92
C TRP A 163 -3.69 31.13 0.59
N PRO A 164 -2.93 30.52 1.50
CA PRO A 164 -1.47 30.45 1.37
C PRO A 164 -0.91 29.80 0.10
N LEU A 165 -1.60 28.80 -0.48
CA LEU A 165 -1.18 28.14 -1.73
C LEU A 165 -2.11 28.47 -2.92
N HIS A 166 -2.84 29.59 -2.85
CA HIS A 166 -3.81 30.01 -3.85
C HIS A 166 -3.26 29.98 -5.29
N GLY A 167 -3.95 29.26 -6.18
CA GLY A 167 -3.55 29.09 -7.59
C GLY A 167 -2.32 28.19 -7.82
N THR A 168 -1.71 27.65 -6.77
CA THR A 168 -0.43 26.91 -6.86
C THR A 168 -0.48 25.48 -6.31
N ALA A 169 -1.65 25.02 -5.83
CA ALA A 169 -1.81 23.66 -5.33
C ALA A 169 -3.09 22.99 -5.84
N GLY A 170 -3.01 21.68 -6.05
CA GLY A 170 -4.14 20.80 -6.33
C GLY A 170 -4.28 19.71 -5.26
N ILE A 171 -5.45 19.09 -5.21
CA ILE A 171 -5.77 18.04 -4.23
C ILE A 171 -6.31 16.81 -4.97
N VAL A 172 -5.80 15.65 -4.63
CA VAL A 172 -6.30 14.35 -5.07
C VAL A 172 -6.76 13.60 -3.84
N LEU A 173 -8.03 13.24 -3.79
CA LEU A 173 -8.64 12.53 -2.69
C LEU A 173 -8.78 11.05 -3.04
N ASP A 174 -8.26 10.16 -2.19
CA ASP A 174 -8.91 8.87 -2.06
C ASP A 174 -10.35 9.07 -1.53
N VAL A 175 -11.18 8.05 -1.66
CA VAL A 175 -12.61 8.14 -1.38
C VAL A 175 -13.01 7.31 -0.17
N ASP A 176 -12.65 6.03 -0.16
CA ASP A 176 -13.09 5.07 0.85
C ASP A 176 -12.20 5.20 2.10
N GLY A 177 -12.73 5.75 3.19
CA GLY A 177 -11.95 6.05 4.40
C GLY A 177 -11.45 7.49 4.49
N VAL A 178 -11.60 8.27 3.41
CA VAL A 178 -11.28 9.71 3.37
C VAL A 178 -12.53 10.58 3.27
N VAL A 179 -13.38 10.33 2.27
CA VAL A 179 -14.58 11.13 1.99
C VAL A 179 -15.81 10.50 2.64
N TYR A 180 -15.96 9.19 2.51
CA TYR A 180 -17.01 8.43 3.14
C TYR A 180 -16.52 7.06 3.58
N ARG A 181 -17.29 6.42 4.46
CA ARG A 181 -17.18 4.99 4.76
C ARG A 181 -18.50 4.35 4.39
N MET A 182 -18.49 3.45 3.41
CA MET A 182 -19.69 2.76 2.92
C MET A 182 -20.90 3.68 2.72
N ARG A 183 -20.70 4.72 1.88
CA ARG A 183 -21.70 5.76 1.52
C ARG A 183 -22.14 6.70 2.66
N LYS A 184 -21.69 6.49 3.90
CA LYS A 184 -21.84 7.47 4.97
C LYS A 184 -20.67 8.44 4.95
N ILE A 185 -20.97 9.70 4.68
CA ILE A 185 -19.97 10.78 4.65
C ILE A 185 -19.22 10.81 5.97
N ILE A 186 -17.89 10.83 5.89
CA ILE A 186 -17.04 11.09 7.06
C ILE A 186 -17.27 12.53 7.47
N GLU A 187 -17.55 12.74 8.74
CA GLU A 187 -17.99 14.03 9.28
C GLU A 187 -17.11 15.20 8.80
N GLY A 188 -17.77 16.20 8.20
CA GLY A 188 -17.13 17.40 7.66
C GLY A 188 -16.58 17.27 6.23
N SER A 189 -16.48 16.07 5.66
CA SER A 189 -15.89 15.87 4.32
C SER A 189 -16.67 16.58 3.21
N ASP A 190 -18.00 16.58 3.28
CA ASP A 190 -18.87 17.30 2.35
C ASP A 190 -18.70 18.82 2.47
N VAL A 191 -18.57 19.34 3.69
CA VAL A 191 -18.33 20.76 3.95
C VAL A 191 -16.96 21.17 3.41
N ALA A 192 -15.93 20.37 3.68
CA ALA A 192 -14.58 20.57 3.19
C ALA A 192 -14.55 20.59 1.66
N ILE A 193 -15.09 19.56 1.00
CA ILE A 193 -15.11 19.48 -0.46
C ILE A 193 -15.88 20.64 -1.09
N ARG A 194 -17.07 20.97 -0.58
CA ARG A 194 -17.82 22.14 -1.04
C ARG A 194 -17.00 23.42 -0.91
N LYS A 195 -16.26 23.57 0.20
CA LYS A 195 -15.40 24.72 0.40
C LYS A 195 -14.23 24.78 -0.59
N LEU A 196 -13.57 23.66 -0.84
CA LEU A 196 -12.49 23.55 -1.83
C LEU A 196 -13.00 23.91 -3.23
N MET A 197 -14.19 23.43 -3.60
CA MET A 197 -14.85 23.74 -4.87
C MET A 197 -15.25 25.22 -4.98
N GLU A 198 -15.82 25.82 -3.93
CA GLU A 198 -16.12 27.27 -3.86
C GLU A 198 -14.88 28.13 -4.09
N LEU A 199 -13.74 27.71 -3.54
CA LEU A 199 -12.45 28.38 -3.68
C LEU A 199 -11.76 28.07 -5.01
N LYS A 200 -12.40 27.30 -5.90
CA LYS A 200 -11.87 26.84 -7.18
C LYS A 200 -10.50 26.15 -7.03
N ILE A 201 -10.30 25.38 -5.97
CA ILE A 201 -9.09 24.58 -5.81
C ILE A 201 -9.19 23.36 -6.72
N PRO A 202 -8.20 23.11 -7.61
CA PRO A 202 -8.20 21.91 -8.45
C PRO A 202 -8.32 20.64 -7.61
N LEU A 203 -9.38 19.88 -7.85
CA LEU A 203 -9.77 18.73 -7.04
C LEU A 203 -10.08 17.52 -7.92
N LEU A 204 -9.44 16.39 -7.62
CA LEU A 204 -9.72 15.09 -8.21
C LEU A 204 -10.08 14.05 -7.13
N PHE A 205 -10.84 13.04 -7.51
CA PHE A 205 -11.11 11.83 -6.75
C PHE A 205 -10.40 10.67 -7.43
N MET A 206 -9.55 9.95 -6.70
CA MET A 206 -8.77 8.81 -7.21
C MET A 206 -8.94 7.60 -6.28
N THR A 207 -9.77 6.64 -6.71
CA THR A 207 -10.12 5.44 -5.93
C THR A 207 -9.71 4.17 -6.67
N ASN A 208 -9.30 3.15 -5.90
CA ASN A 208 -9.08 1.79 -6.39
C ASN A 208 -10.38 0.97 -6.53
N GLY A 209 -11.51 1.57 -6.17
CA GLY A 209 -12.85 1.08 -6.53
C GLY A 209 -13.18 1.33 -8.00
N GLY A 210 -14.20 0.63 -8.50
CA GLY A 210 -14.59 0.74 -9.90
C GLY A 210 -15.84 -0.06 -10.24
N GLY A 211 -15.96 -0.44 -11.51
CA GLY A 211 -17.03 -1.29 -12.03
C GLY A 211 -18.21 -0.56 -12.66
N VAL A 212 -18.14 0.77 -12.70
CA VAL A 212 -19.12 1.68 -13.33
C VAL A 212 -18.36 2.79 -14.04
N SER A 213 -19.02 3.57 -14.90
CA SER A 213 -18.35 4.67 -15.60
C SER A 213 -18.02 5.84 -14.65
N GLU A 214 -17.03 6.65 -15.04
CA GLU A 214 -16.67 7.86 -14.32
C GLU A 214 -17.85 8.85 -14.20
N GLU A 215 -18.70 8.94 -15.22
CA GLU A 215 -19.91 9.79 -15.21
C GLU A 215 -20.89 9.34 -14.14
N LYS A 216 -21.21 8.05 -14.10
CA LYS A 216 -22.14 7.50 -13.09
C LYS A 216 -21.57 7.64 -11.68
N LYS A 217 -20.25 7.50 -11.52
CA LYS A 217 -19.58 7.71 -10.24
C LYS A 217 -19.61 9.19 -9.84
N ALA A 218 -19.38 10.11 -10.76
CA ALA A 218 -19.46 11.55 -10.52
C ALA A 218 -20.89 11.98 -10.12
N GLU A 219 -21.93 11.42 -10.73
CA GLU A 219 -23.33 11.62 -10.32
C GLU A 219 -23.61 11.10 -8.90
N GLU A 220 -23.05 9.94 -8.55
CA GLU A 220 -23.11 9.39 -7.19
C GLU A 220 -22.44 10.33 -6.18
N TYR A 221 -21.22 10.78 -6.45
CA TYR A 221 -20.51 11.73 -5.60
C TYR A 221 -21.24 13.06 -5.50
N SER A 222 -21.81 13.55 -6.60
CA SER A 222 -22.55 14.82 -6.61
C SER A 222 -23.75 14.79 -5.67
N ARG A 223 -24.51 13.68 -5.70
CA ARG A 223 -25.66 13.47 -4.82
C ARG A 223 -25.24 13.36 -3.35
N LEU A 224 -24.16 12.62 -3.07
CA LEU A 224 -23.67 12.46 -1.71
C LEU A 224 -23.15 13.78 -1.13
N LEU A 225 -22.35 14.51 -1.88
CA LEU A 225 -21.64 15.71 -1.41
C LEU A 225 -22.46 17.00 -1.49
N GLY A 226 -23.61 16.97 -2.17
CA GLY A 226 -24.48 18.14 -2.34
C GLY A 226 -23.85 19.23 -3.21
N CYS A 227 -22.95 18.88 -4.12
CA CYS A 227 -22.36 19.79 -5.11
C CYS A 227 -22.06 19.05 -6.42
N THR A 228 -21.93 19.77 -7.53
CA THR A 228 -21.65 19.15 -8.83
C THR A 228 -20.20 18.71 -8.93
N ILE A 229 -20.00 17.40 -9.11
CA ILE A 229 -18.72 16.78 -9.45
C ILE A 229 -18.76 16.37 -10.92
N ASP A 230 -17.78 16.83 -11.69
CA ASP A 230 -17.66 16.48 -13.11
C ASP A 230 -16.96 15.13 -13.31
N ALA A 231 -17.31 14.39 -14.36
CA ALA A 231 -16.70 13.09 -14.68
C ALA A 231 -15.17 13.18 -14.84
N SER A 232 -14.64 14.30 -15.34
CA SER A 232 -13.19 14.50 -15.44
C SER A 232 -12.51 14.73 -14.09
N GLN A 233 -13.25 14.93 -13.01
CA GLN A 233 -12.69 14.96 -11.66
C GLN A 233 -12.57 13.56 -11.05
N VAL A 234 -13.07 12.51 -11.71
CA VAL A 234 -13.09 11.15 -11.18
C VAL A 234 -12.10 10.26 -11.94
N LEU A 235 -11.25 9.59 -11.18
CA LEU A 235 -10.32 8.57 -11.63
C LEU A 235 -10.60 7.28 -10.87
N LEU A 236 -11.05 6.27 -11.60
CA LEU A 236 -11.30 4.93 -11.09
C LEU A 236 -10.09 4.05 -11.38
N ALA A 237 -10.01 2.90 -10.69
CA ALA A 237 -8.96 1.91 -10.87
C ALA A 237 -8.72 1.55 -12.35
N HIS A 238 -9.81 1.39 -13.10
CA HIS A 238 -9.79 1.00 -14.51
C HIS A 238 -9.64 2.18 -15.49
N THR A 239 -9.69 3.44 -15.03
CA THR A 239 -9.61 4.62 -15.92
C THR A 239 -8.33 4.63 -16.77
N PRO A 240 -7.14 4.33 -16.24
CA PRO A 240 -5.91 4.28 -17.05
C PRO A 240 -5.92 3.19 -18.13
N MET A 241 -6.73 2.14 -17.96
CA MET A 241 -6.80 1.02 -18.90
C MET A 241 -7.43 1.42 -20.25
N LYS A 242 -7.97 2.64 -20.36
CA LYS A 242 -8.34 3.27 -21.65
C LYS A 242 -7.19 3.24 -22.66
N LEU A 243 -5.92 3.31 -22.21
CA LEU A 243 -4.77 3.24 -23.11
C LEU A 243 -4.68 1.93 -23.89
N LEU A 244 -5.14 0.84 -23.28
CA LEU A 244 -5.09 -0.50 -23.88
C LEU A 244 -6.15 -0.68 -24.97
N ALA A 245 -7.20 0.15 -25.02
CA ALA A 245 -8.29 -0.02 -25.98
C ALA A 245 -7.81 -0.05 -27.44
N GLN A 246 -6.85 0.82 -27.79
CA GLN A 246 -6.30 0.87 -29.14
C GLN A 246 -5.49 -0.38 -29.50
N MET A 247 -4.81 -1.00 -28.52
CA MET A 247 -4.05 -2.24 -28.70
C MET A 247 -4.96 -3.44 -29.00
N TYR A 248 -6.14 -3.47 -28.38
CA TYR A 248 -7.11 -4.57 -28.51
C TYR A 248 -8.26 -4.25 -29.49
N LYS A 249 -8.10 -3.24 -30.33
CA LYS A 249 -9.11 -2.84 -31.31
C LYS A 249 -9.46 -3.99 -32.26
N GLY A 250 -10.75 -4.28 -32.41
CA GLY A 250 -11.26 -5.37 -33.25
C GLY A 250 -11.06 -6.78 -32.68
N GLN A 251 -10.44 -6.92 -31.50
CA GLN A 251 -10.26 -8.20 -30.82
C GLN A 251 -11.31 -8.39 -29.72
N LYS A 252 -11.63 -9.64 -29.39
CA LYS A 252 -12.51 -9.94 -28.25
C LYS A 252 -11.68 -9.99 -26.97
N VAL A 253 -12.21 -9.35 -25.93
CA VAL A 253 -11.57 -9.32 -24.61
C VAL A 253 -12.59 -9.74 -23.55
N LEU A 254 -12.13 -10.47 -22.55
CA LEU A 254 -12.99 -10.94 -21.46
C LEU A 254 -12.91 -9.96 -20.29
N ILE A 255 -14.05 -9.44 -19.87
CA ILE A 255 -14.16 -8.46 -18.79
C ILE A 255 -14.73 -9.14 -17.55
N VAL A 256 -13.93 -9.20 -16.49
CA VAL A 256 -14.30 -9.70 -15.16
C VAL A 256 -14.74 -8.52 -14.31
N GLY A 257 -15.88 -8.69 -13.63
CA GLY A 257 -16.56 -7.65 -12.89
C GLY A 257 -18.07 -7.80 -13.03
N SER A 258 -18.82 -6.72 -12.88
CA SER A 258 -20.28 -6.71 -13.11
C SER A 258 -20.58 -6.68 -14.63
N LEU A 259 -21.82 -6.96 -15.03
CA LEU A 259 -22.26 -6.76 -16.42
C LEU A 259 -21.97 -5.34 -16.94
N GLU A 260 -22.11 -4.34 -16.07
CA GLU A 260 -21.82 -2.94 -16.38
C GLU A 260 -20.33 -2.69 -16.69
N SER A 261 -19.42 -3.50 -16.12
CA SER A 261 -17.98 -3.37 -16.35
C SER A 261 -17.62 -3.59 -17.82
N ALA A 262 -18.32 -4.50 -18.53
CA ALA A 262 -18.13 -4.67 -19.97
C ALA A 262 -18.62 -3.48 -20.78
N ASN A 263 -19.67 -2.78 -20.34
CA ASN A 263 -20.13 -1.54 -20.99
C ASN A 263 -19.13 -0.40 -20.79
N VAL A 264 -18.49 -0.32 -19.62
CA VAL A 264 -17.39 0.61 -19.37
C VAL A 264 -16.23 0.34 -20.34
N ALA A 265 -15.82 -0.93 -20.49
CA ALA A 265 -14.78 -1.30 -21.46
C ALA A 265 -15.16 -0.91 -22.89
N LYS A 266 -16.41 -1.16 -23.32
CA LYS A 266 -16.89 -0.71 -24.64
C LYS A 266 -16.82 0.81 -24.81
N ALA A 267 -17.22 1.57 -23.79
CA ALA A 267 -17.13 3.03 -23.80
C ALA A 267 -15.68 3.54 -23.90
N TYR A 268 -14.71 2.75 -23.43
CA TYR A 268 -13.29 3.06 -23.57
C TYR A 268 -12.71 2.73 -24.96
N GLY A 269 -13.47 2.00 -25.80
CA GLY A 269 -13.08 1.61 -27.16
C GLY A 269 -12.77 0.12 -27.34
N PHE A 270 -13.05 -0.73 -26.34
CA PHE A 270 -12.97 -2.18 -26.49
C PHE A 270 -14.23 -2.74 -27.17
N ASP A 271 -14.34 -2.57 -28.48
CA ASP A 271 -15.54 -2.94 -29.26
C ASP A 271 -15.96 -4.41 -29.05
N GLY A 272 -14.98 -5.31 -28.87
CA GLY A 272 -15.17 -6.75 -28.66
C GLY A 272 -15.28 -7.17 -27.19
N ALA A 273 -15.50 -6.25 -26.24
CA ALA A 273 -15.59 -6.60 -24.82
C ALA A 273 -16.81 -7.49 -24.52
N ILE A 274 -16.56 -8.63 -23.87
CA ILE A 274 -17.55 -9.61 -23.43
C ILE A 274 -17.47 -9.71 -21.91
N SER A 275 -18.60 -9.60 -21.21
CA SER A 275 -18.61 -9.83 -19.75
C SER A 275 -18.43 -11.31 -19.44
N ILE A 276 -17.74 -11.61 -18.34
CA ILE A 276 -17.54 -13.00 -17.89
C ILE A 276 -18.88 -13.72 -17.68
N GLN A 277 -19.90 -13.03 -17.18
CA GLN A 277 -21.26 -13.58 -17.04
C GLN A 277 -21.87 -13.97 -18.38
N ARG A 278 -21.67 -13.17 -19.43
CA ARG A 278 -22.19 -13.48 -20.77
C ARG A 278 -21.46 -14.67 -21.37
N PHE A 279 -20.13 -14.71 -21.23
CA PHE A 279 -19.32 -15.83 -21.69
C PHE A 279 -19.74 -17.15 -21.01
N GLN A 280 -19.94 -17.11 -19.69
CA GLN A 280 -20.45 -18.25 -18.94
C GLN A 280 -21.87 -18.64 -19.35
N ALA A 281 -22.75 -17.66 -19.60
CA ALA A 281 -24.12 -17.93 -20.07
C ALA A 281 -24.17 -18.59 -21.46
N GLU A 282 -23.24 -18.23 -22.34
CA GLU A 282 -23.04 -18.86 -23.65
C GLU A 282 -22.44 -20.28 -23.53
N HIS A 283 -21.69 -20.54 -22.46
CA HIS A 283 -20.98 -21.80 -22.22
C HIS A 283 -21.19 -22.32 -20.78
N PRO A 284 -22.44 -22.67 -20.40
CA PRO A 284 -22.78 -23.02 -19.03
C PRO A 284 -22.11 -24.31 -18.53
N GLU A 285 -21.61 -25.16 -19.44
CA GLU A 285 -20.85 -26.37 -19.16
C GLU A 285 -19.51 -26.10 -18.45
N LEU A 286 -18.92 -24.90 -18.62
CA LEU A 286 -17.67 -24.53 -17.94
C LEU A 286 -17.85 -24.29 -16.44
N VAL A 287 -19.08 -23.98 -16.01
CA VAL A 287 -19.38 -23.54 -14.64
C VAL A 287 -20.58 -24.30 -14.06
N PRO A 288 -20.46 -25.63 -13.85
CA PRO A 288 -21.59 -26.50 -13.49
C PRO A 288 -22.25 -26.14 -12.14
N PHE A 289 -21.53 -25.45 -11.25
CA PHE A 289 -22.02 -25.04 -9.93
C PHE A 289 -22.57 -23.61 -9.87
N ARG A 290 -22.56 -22.88 -11.00
CA ARG A 290 -23.02 -21.50 -11.04
C ARG A 290 -24.49 -21.39 -10.66
N ARG A 291 -24.80 -20.40 -9.82
CA ARG A 291 -26.17 -19.99 -9.53
C ARG A 291 -26.58 -18.91 -10.52
N TRP A 292 -27.54 -19.22 -11.39
CA TRP A 292 -27.90 -18.36 -12.51
C TRP A 292 -28.74 -17.15 -12.13
N GLY A 293 -29.56 -17.25 -11.08
CA GLY A 293 -30.37 -16.11 -10.63
C GLY A 293 -31.21 -15.53 -11.78
N SER A 294 -31.03 -14.24 -12.07
CA SER A 294 -31.67 -13.54 -13.20
C SER A 294 -30.90 -13.65 -14.53
N LEU A 295 -29.71 -14.24 -14.54
CA LEU A 295 -28.96 -14.51 -15.77
C LEU A 295 -29.55 -15.73 -16.46
N GLU A 296 -29.82 -15.62 -17.76
CA GLU A 296 -30.34 -16.73 -18.55
C GLU A 296 -29.21 -17.48 -19.25
N LYS A 297 -29.20 -18.80 -19.12
CA LYS A 297 -28.37 -19.67 -19.96
C LYS A 297 -28.80 -19.53 -21.40
N VAL A 298 -27.85 -19.49 -22.32
CA VAL A 298 -28.15 -19.65 -23.74
C VAL A 298 -28.54 -21.11 -23.95
N SER A 299 -29.71 -21.32 -24.55
CA SER A 299 -30.28 -22.66 -24.81
C SER A 299 -29.69 -23.33 -26.05
N ASP A 300 -29.00 -22.57 -26.90
CA ASP A 300 -28.31 -23.07 -28.07
C ASP A 300 -27.04 -23.83 -27.66
N VAL A 301 -26.96 -25.09 -28.07
CA VAL A 301 -25.88 -26.02 -27.73
C VAL A 301 -24.64 -25.82 -28.63
N ASN A 302 -24.72 -24.95 -29.64
CA ASN A 302 -23.69 -24.80 -30.67
C ASN A 302 -23.06 -23.39 -30.74
N VAL A 303 -23.11 -22.61 -29.66
CA VAL A 303 -22.38 -21.34 -29.61
C VAL A 303 -20.87 -21.63 -29.74
N PRO A 304 -20.16 -21.08 -30.74
CA PRO A 304 -18.74 -21.32 -30.88
C PRO A 304 -17.93 -20.49 -29.89
N PHE A 305 -16.95 -21.11 -29.21
CA PHE A 305 -16.02 -20.38 -28.36
C PHE A 305 -15.27 -19.29 -29.13
N PRO A 306 -15.32 -18.03 -28.69
CA PRO A 306 -14.53 -16.97 -29.29
C PRO A 306 -13.04 -17.10 -28.96
N GLU A 307 -12.19 -16.53 -29.80
CA GLU A 307 -10.79 -16.28 -29.44
C GLU A 307 -10.73 -15.04 -28.56
N ILE A 308 -10.23 -15.16 -27.32
CA ILE A 308 -10.07 -14.07 -26.36
C ILE A 308 -8.62 -13.60 -26.34
N ALA A 309 -8.39 -12.33 -26.65
CA ALA A 309 -7.04 -11.77 -26.75
C ALA A 309 -6.42 -11.40 -25.40
N ALA A 310 -7.25 -11.03 -24.41
CA ALA A 310 -6.81 -10.70 -23.05
C ALA A 310 -7.98 -10.75 -22.06
N VAL A 311 -7.65 -10.89 -20.78
CA VAL A 311 -8.59 -10.82 -19.65
C VAL A 311 -8.35 -9.54 -18.86
N PHE A 312 -9.43 -8.83 -18.51
CA PHE A 312 -9.39 -7.60 -17.74
C PHE A 312 -10.28 -7.71 -16.50
N VAL A 313 -9.68 -7.64 -15.31
CA VAL A 313 -10.39 -7.62 -14.03
C VAL A 313 -10.58 -6.18 -13.60
N LEU A 314 -11.78 -5.64 -13.84
CA LEU A 314 -12.09 -4.23 -13.55
C LEU A 314 -12.59 -4.00 -12.12
N ARG A 315 -13.09 -5.05 -11.47
CA ARG A 315 -13.56 -5.07 -10.08
C ARG A 315 -13.63 -6.51 -9.57
N GLU A 316 -13.91 -6.65 -8.28
CA GLU A 316 -14.05 -7.95 -7.63
C GLU A 316 -15.22 -8.74 -8.24
N PRO A 317 -15.06 -10.05 -8.46
CA PRO A 317 -16.14 -10.89 -8.98
C PRO A 317 -17.21 -11.16 -7.92
N GLU A 318 -18.43 -11.41 -8.39
CA GLU A 318 -19.56 -11.83 -7.54
C GLU A 318 -19.51 -13.33 -7.22
N ASP A 319 -19.00 -14.15 -8.15
CA ASP A 319 -18.88 -15.61 -8.02
C ASP A 319 -17.43 -16.03 -8.30
N ALA A 320 -16.55 -15.80 -7.31
CA ALA A 320 -15.12 -15.99 -7.44
C ALA A 320 -14.72 -17.40 -7.91
N PHE A 321 -15.45 -18.46 -7.50
CA PHE A 321 -15.12 -19.82 -7.89
C PHE A 321 -15.37 -20.07 -9.37
N CYS A 322 -16.56 -19.73 -9.87
CA CYS A 322 -16.90 -19.88 -11.29
C CYS A 322 -16.06 -18.95 -12.18
N ASP A 323 -15.76 -17.75 -11.68
CA ASP A 323 -14.97 -16.76 -12.42
C ASP A 323 -13.51 -17.20 -12.50
N ILE A 324 -12.92 -17.75 -11.43
CA ILE A 324 -11.57 -18.38 -11.47
C ILE A 324 -11.54 -19.52 -12.48
N GLN A 325 -12.52 -20.42 -12.47
CA GLN A 325 -12.60 -21.54 -13.43
C GLN A 325 -12.57 -21.01 -14.87
N THR A 326 -13.43 -20.03 -15.17
CA THR A 326 -13.54 -19.45 -16.52
C THR A 326 -12.24 -18.72 -16.93
N ILE A 327 -11.63 -17.97 -16.02
CA ILE A 327 -10.37 -17.26 -16.29
C ILE A 327 -9.25 -18.28 -16.57
N ILE A 328 -9.13 -19.34 -15.77
CA ILE A 328 -8.12 -20.39 -15.98
C ILE A 328 -8.32 -21.09 -17.32
N ASP A 329 -9.54 -21.46 -17.66
CA ASP A 329 -9.85 -22.13 -18.94
C ASP A 329 -9.40 -21.26 -20.12
N VAL A 330 -9.65 -19.95 -20.05
CA VAL A 330 -9.22 -19.01 -21.09
C VAL A 330 -7.70 -18.81 -21.08
N LEU A 331 -7.08 -18.57 -19.92
CA LEU A 331 -5.63 -18.33 -19.81
C LEU A 331 -4.80 -19.53 -20.27
N LEU A 332 -5.29 -20.75 -20.04
CA LEU A 332 -4.62 -21.99 -20.46
C LEU A 332 -5.09 -22.49 -21.82
N SER A 333 -5.93 -21.76 -22.56
CA SER A 333 -6.33 -22.16 -23.91
C SER A 333 -5.40 -21.57 -24.96
N PRO A 334 -4.94 -22.31 -25.98
CA PRO A 334 -4.14 -21.73 -27.06
C PRO A 334 -4.83 -20.51 -27.70
N ARG A 335 -4.15 -19.36 -27.67
CA ARG A 335 -4.67 -18.04 -28.11
C ARG A 335 -5.96 -17.61 -27.39
N GLY A 336 -6.18 -18.07 -26.15
CA GLY A 336 -7.39 -17.75 -25.39
C GLY A 336 -8.68 -18.36 -25.94
N LYS A 337 -8.60 -19.34 -26.83
CA LYS A 337 -9.78 -20.01 -27.41
C LYS A 337 -10.02 -21.37 -26.77
N VAL A 338 -11.02 -21.41 -25.88
CA VAL A 338 -11.43 -22.64 -25.18
C VAL A 338 -11.76 -23.77 -26.17
N GLY A 339 -11.23 -24.95 -25.88
CA GLY A 339 -11.35 -26.11 -26.74
C GLY A 339 -10.68 -27.35 -26.16
N LYS A 340 -10.29 -28.29 -27.04
CA LYS A 340 -9.75 -29.60 -26.64
C LYS A 340 -8.34 -29.56 -26.05
N TYR A 341 -7.57 -28.51 -26.33
CA TYR A 341 -6.16 -28.42 -25.97
C TYR A 341 -5.95 -27.43 -24.84
N VAL A 342 -5.07 -27.80 -23.90
CA VAL A 342 -4.67 -26.98 -22.76
C VAL A 342 -3.17 -26.70 -22.87
N SER A 343 -2.81 -25.43 -22.78
CA SER A 343 -1.45 -24.91 -22.70
C SER A 343 -0.87 -25.18 -21.31
N SER A 344 0.42 -25.50 -21.24
CA SER A 344 1.16 -25.61 -19.97
C SER A 344 1.62 -24.27 -19.41
N THR A 345 1.44 -23.18 -20.17
CA THR A 345 1.84 -21.82 -19.80
C THR A 345 0.67 -20.85 -20.02
N GLN A 346 0.71 -19.70 -19.34
CA GLN A 346 -0.23 -18.61 -19.61
C GLN A 346 -0.13 -18.18 -21.08
N SER A 347 -1.26 -18.22 -21.80
CA SER A 347 -1.29 -18.01 -23.26
C SER A 347 -1.63 -16.59 -23.69
N ILE A 348 -2.30 -15.82 -22.82
CA ILE A 348 -2.76 -14.46 -23.08
C ILE A 348 -2.55 -13.56 -21.85
N PRO A 349 -2.49 -12.22 -22.04
CA PRO A 349 -2.33 -11.27 -20.93
C PRO A 349 -3.52 -11.23 -19.97
N LEU A 350 -3.22 -10.95 -18.71
CA LEU A 350 -4.18 -10.72 -17.63
C LEU A 350 -3.90 -9.35 -16.99
N TYR A 351 -4.90 -8.48 -16.99
CA TYR A 351 -4.83 -7.14 -16.44
C TYR A 351 -5.74 -6.98 -15.23
N TYR A 352 -5.27 -6.32 -14.18
CA TYR A 352 -6.05 -5.98 -12.99
C TYR A 352 -6.14 -4.47 -12.83
N ALA A 353 -7.34 -3.94 -12.61
CA ALA A 353 -7.55 -2.51 -12.40
C ALA A 353 -7.01 -2.01 -11.06
N SER A 354 -7.04 -2.84 -10.02
CA SER A 354 -6.45 -2.58 -8.71
C SER A 354 -6.03 -3.90 -8.07
N ASP A 355 -5.15 -3.82 -7.07
CA ASP A 355 -4.59 -4.99 -6.39
C ASP A 355 -4.62 -4.80 -4.87
N ASP A 356 -5.65 -4.11 -4.35
CA ASP A 356 -5.82 -3.92 -2.91
C ASP A 356 -6.26 -5.21 -2.26
N PHE A 357 -5.47 -5.69 -1.30
CA PHE A 357 -5.81 -6.93 -0.59
C PHE A 357 -6.99 -6.72 0.37
N LEU A 358 -7.01 -5.58 1.07
CA LEU A 358 -8.07 -5.18 1.99
C LEU A 358 -8.61 -3.80 1.65
N TRP A 359 -9.90 -3.58 1.94
CA TRP A 359 -10.54 -2.27 1.84
C TRP A 359 -11.58 -2.05 2.95
N ALA A 360 -11.92 -0.78 3.19
CA ALA A 360 -12.82 -0.34 4.26
C ALA A 360 -14.29 -0.54 3.91
N ALA A 361 -15.04 -1.20 4.79
CA ALA A 361 -16.41 -1.64 4.56
C ALA A 361 -17.36 -1.30 5.73
N GLU A 362 -18.63 -1.75 5.68
CA GLU A 362 -19.69 -1.47 6.66
C GLU A 362 -19.42 -2.24 7.94
N ALA A 363 -18.95 -3.48 7.77
CA ALA A 363 -18.47 -4.26 8.88
C ALA A 363 -17.23 -3.60 9.50
N GLU A 364 -17.10 -3.74 10.82
CA GLU A 364 -15.98 -3.19 11.60
C GLU A 364 -14.61 -3.73 11.13
N LEU A 365 -14.60 -4.97 10.60
CA LEU A 365 -13.41 -5.61 10.05
C LEU A 365 -13.28 -5.33 8.54
N PRO A 366 -12.04 -5.17 8.03
CA PRO A 366 -11.78 -4.92 6.62
C PRO A 366 -12.23 -6.09 5.72
N ARG A 367 -12.63 -5.78 4.48
CA ARG A 367 -13.07 -6.79 3.50
C ARG A 367 -11.98 -7.09 2.49
N LEU A 368 -12.04 -8.31 1.94
CA LEU A 368 -11.16 -8.72 0.85
C LEU A 368 -11.46 -7.89 -0.39
N GLY A 369 -10.41 -7.38 -1.03
CA GLY A 369 -10.48 -6.67 -2.31
C GLY A 369 -9.93 -7.49 -3.48
N ASN A 370 -9.73 -6.84 -4.62
CA ASN A 370 -9.18 -7.45 -5.84
C ASN A 370 -7.86 -8.18 -5.63
N GLY A 371 -7.01 -7.71 -4.71
CA GLY A 371 -5.75 -8.37 -4.43
C GLY A 371 -5.93 -9.75 -3.82
N ALA A 372 -6.93 -9.95 -2.96
CA ALA A 372 -7.25 -11.28 -2.45
C ALA A 372 -7.79 -12.19 -3.56
N PHE A 373 -8.55 -11.63 -4.51
CA PHE A 373 -8.99 -12.39 -5.68
C PHE A 373 -7.83 -12.82 -6.58
N ARG A 374 -6.85 -11.94 -6.81
CA ARG A 374 -5.61 -12.30 -7.53
C ARG A 374 -4.85 -13.42 -6.82
N GLU A 375 -4.73 -13.37 -5.49
CA GLU A 375 -4.08 -14.43 -4.69
C GLU A 375 -4.78 -15.79 -4.86
N MET A 376 -6.12 -15.81 -4.80
CA MET A 376 -6.90 -17.02 -5.04
C MET A 376 -6.67 -17.58 -6.45
N LEU A 377 -6.70 -16.72 -7.48
CA LEU A 377 -6.45 -17.12 -8.85
C LEU A 377 -5.01 -17.64 -9.05
N HIS A 378 -4.00 -16.95 -8.49
CA HIS A 378 -2.60 -17.36 -8.56
C HIS A 378 -2.39 -18.74 -7.93
N ALA A 379 -2.94 -18.98 -6.73
CA ALA A 379 -2.77 -20.25 -6.03
C ALA A 379 -3.31 -21.44 -6.85
N VAL A 380 -4.47 -21.28 -7.49
CA VAL A 380 -5.05 -22.32 -8.36
C VAL A 380 -4.22 -22.46 -9.64
N PHE A 381 -3.84 -21.36 -10.28
CA PHE A 381 -3.01 -21.38 -11.49
C PHE A 381 -1.66 -22.08 -11.26
N TYR A 382 -0.97 -21.75 -10.16
CA TYR A 382 0.30 -22.38 -9.79
C TYR A 382 0.14 -23.87 -9.52
N SER A 383 -0.94 -24.26 -8.84
CA SER A 383 -1.22 -25.68 -8.57
C SER A 383 -1.46 -26.49 -9.84
N LEU A 384 -2.01 -25.87 -10.90
CA LEU A 384 -2.27 -26.52 -12.18
C LEU A 384 -1.05 -26.57 -13.10
N THR A 385 -0.21 -25.53 -13.09
CA THR A 385 0.84 -25.32 -14.09
C THR A 385 2.26 -25.48 -13.56
N GLY A 386 2.45 -25.37 -12.24
CA GLY A 386 3.75 -25.23 -11.60
C GLY A 386 4.45 -23.90 -11.87
N GLN A 387 3.76 -22.91 -12.45
CA GLN A 387 4.30 -21.60 -12.84
C GLN A 387 3.56 -20.46 -12.15
N ASN A 388 4.23 -19.33 -11.99
CA ASN A 388 3.62 -18.15 -11.42
C ASN A 388 2.64 -17.49 -12.40
N LEU A 389 1.59 -16.88 -11.87
CA LEU A 389 0.65 -16.10 -12.68
C LEU A 389 1.28 -14.74 -13.02
N HIS A 390 1.31 -14.42 -14.32
CA HIS A 390 1.76 -13.12 -14.79
C HIS A 390 0.58 -12.15 -14.96
N VAL A 391 0.63 -11.03 -14.23
CA VAL A 391 -0.44 -10.04 -14.12
C VAL A 391 0.15 -8.65 -14.25
N THR A 392 -0.42 -7.83 -15.13
CA THR A 392 -0.15 -6.40 -15.17
C THR A 392 -1.22 -5.67 -14.35
N THR A 393 -0.80 -5.01 -13.27
CA THR A 393 -1.71 -4.31 -12.37
C THR A 393 -1.69 -2.79 -12.61
N TYR A 394 -2.86 -2.19 -12.46
CA TYR A 394 -3.12 -0.76 -12.52
C TYR A 394 -3.60 -0.27 -11.14
N GLY A 395 -4.12 0.96 -11.08
CA GLY A 395 -4.59 1.56 -9.83
C GLY A 395 -3.43 1.94 -8.90
N LYS A 396 -3.74 2.51 -7.73
CA LYS A 396 -2.75 2.85 -6.72
C LYS A 396 -2.13 1.56 -6.15
N PRO A 397 -0.84 1.51 -5.81
CA PRO A 397 0.16 2.60 -5.84
C PRO A 397 0.85 2.84 -7.20
N ARG A 398 0.42 2.20 -8.29
CA ARG A 398 1.13 2.18 -9.58
C ARG A 398 1.36 3.56 -10.17
N ALA A 399 2.55 3.78 -10.73
CA ALA A 399 2.99 5.05 -11.31
C ALA A 399 2.00 5.59 -12.36
N ILE A 400 1.40 4.69 -13.15
CA ILE A 400 0.42 5.05 -14.18
C ILE A 400 -0.82 5.76 -13.61
N ALA A 401 -1.29 5.38 -12.41
CA ALA A 401 -2.44 6.03 -11.78
C ALA A 401 -2.14 7.50 -11.45
N TYR A 402 -0.96 7.75 -10.90
CA TYR A 402 -0.50 9.11 -10.56
C TYR A 402 -0.17 9.93 -11.80
N ALA A 403 0.39 9.33 -12.85
CA ALA A 403 0.63 10.00 -14.13
C ALA A 403 -0.68 10.45 -14.80
N PHE A 404 -1.70 9.58 -14.79
CA PHE A 404 -3.06 9.95 -15.23
C PHE A 404 -3.66 11.07 -14.38
N ALA A 405 -3.47 11.02 -13.06
CA ALA A 405 -3.93 12.06 -12.15
C ALA A 405 -3.25 13.40 -12.44
N GLU A 406 -1.95 13.44 -12.74
CA GLU A 406 -1.26 14.66 -13.15
C GLU A 406 -1.82 15.25 -14.44
N ARG A 407 -2.03 14.43 -15.48
CA ARG A 407 -2.63 14.89 -16.75
C ARG A 407 -4.00 15.49 -16.50
N ARG A 408 -4.84 14.80 -15.71
CA ARG A 408 -6.18 15.26 -15.37
C ARG A 408 -6.17 16.52 -14.50
N MET A 409 -5.22 16.61 -13.59
CA MET A 409 -5.04 17.77 -12.72
C MET A 409 -4.73 19.01 -13.54
N LYS A 410 -3.88 18.90 -14.58
CA LYS A 410 -3.62 19.99 -15.52
C LYS A 410 -4.90 20.44 -16.25
N GLU A 411 -5.69 19.50 -16.76
CA GLU A 411 -6.96 19.79 -17.44
C GLU A 411 -7.96 20.53 -16.53
N VAL A 412 -8.14 20.04 -15.30
CA VAL A 412 -9.04 20.64 -14.30
C VAL A 412 -8.54 22.02 -13.87
N THR A 413 -7.23 22.17 -13.66
CA THR A 413 -6.60 23.44 -13.29
C THR A 413 -6.85 24.52 -14.36
N SER A 414 -6.60 24.20 -15.63
CA SER A 414 -6.89 25.10 -16.76
C SER A 414 -8.37 25.48 -16.82
N ARG A 415 -9.28 24.52 -16.62
CA ARG A 415 -10.73 24.76 -16.68
C ARG A 415 -11.23 25.70 -15.57
N LEU A 416 -10.59 25.67 -14.41
CA LEU A 416 -10.89 26.56 -13.30
C LEU A 416 -10.34 27.98 -13.51
N GLY A 417 -9.57 28.21 -14.58
CA GLY A 417 -8.97 29.50 -14.93
C GLY A 417 -7.56 29.70 -14.37
N TRP A 418 -6.93 28.65 -13.84
CA TRP A 418 -5.56 28.69 -13.32
C TRP A 418 -4.56 28.23 -14.39
N ASN A 419 -3.31 28.66 -14.27
CA ASN A 419 -2.21 28.18 -15.09
C ASN A 419 -1.61 26.90 -14.48
N PRO A 420 -1.67 25.73 -15.15
CA PRO A 420 -1.11 24.48 -14.61
C PRO A 420 0.40 24.52 -14.34
N GLU A 421 1.15 25.39 -15.01
CA GLU A 421 2.59 25.52 -14.81
C GLU A 421 2.94 26.15 -13.45
N ASP A 422 2.03 26.95 -12.89
CA ASP A 422 2.19 27.57 -11.57
C ASP A 422 1.92 26.59 -10.42
N MET A 423 1.45 25.37 -10.71
CA MET A 423 1.21 24.35 -9.71
C MET A 423 2.53 23.84 -9.12
N ARG A 424 2.70 24.01 -7.82
CA ARG A 424 3.89 23.64 -7.04
C ARG A 424 3.67 22.39 -6.19
N ALA A 425 2.43 22.11 -5.77
CA ALA A 425 2.10 20.96 -4.93
C ALA A 425 0.81 20.26 -5.37
N ILE A 426 0.79 18.93 -5.26
CA ILE A 426 -0.41 18.10 -5.40
C ILE A 426 -0.52 17.28 -4.10
N PHE A 427 -1.57 17.52 -3.32
CA PHE A 427 -1.78 16.79 -2.07
C PHE A 427 -2.58 15.51 -2.34
N MET A 428 -1.95 14.34 -2.13
CA MET A 428 -2.64 13.06 -2.13
C MET A 428 -3.18 12.79 -0.73
N VAL A 429 -4.49 12.91 -0.53
CA VAL A 429 -5.14 12.64 0.76
C VAL A 429 -5.69 11.22 0.75
N GLY A 430 -5.13 10.37 1.60
CA GLY A 430 -5.43 8.93 1.63
C GLY A 430 -5.41 8.33 3.03
N ASP A 431 -6.11 7.22 3.21
CA ASP A 431 -6.10 6.48 4.48
C ASP A 431 -5.16 5.27 4.45
N ASN A 432 -4.71 4.83 3.27
CA ASN A 432 -3.92 3.60 3.16
C ASN A 432 -2.45 3.91 2.86
N VAL A 433 -1.58 3.52 3.80
CA VAL A 433 -0.13 3.74 3.71
C VAL A 433 0.53 2.95 2.58
N ASP A 434 -0.01 1.78 2.25
CA ASP A 434 0.55 0.87 1.25
C ASP A 434 0.16 1.25 -0.19
N THR A 435 -0.81 2.17 -0.36
CA THR A 435 -1.34 2.55 -1.68
C THR A 435 -1.24 4.05 -1.92
N ASP A 436 -1.90 4.87 -1.10
CA ASP A 436 -1.98 6.32 -1.27
C ASP A 436 -0.67 7.00 -0.91
N ILE A 437 -0.12 6.64 0.25
CA ILE A 437 1.08 7.30 0.79
C ILE A 437 2.30 6.82 0.01
N MET A 438 2.49 5.50 -0.09
CA MET A 438 3.59 4.91 -0.85
C MET A 438 3.57 5.37 -2.32
N GLY A 439 2.41 5.35 -2.98
CA GLY A 439 2.32 5.73 -4.39
C GLY A 439 2.66 7.21 -4.64
N ALA A 440 2.13 8.12 -3.81
CA ALA A 440 2.45 9.55 -3.91
C ALA A 440 3.94 9.82 -3.64
N ASN A 441 4.51 9.13 -2.64
CA ASN A 441 5.92 9.24 -2.30
C ASN A 441 6.82 8.68 -3.41
N ALA A 442 6.48 7.52 -3.97
CA ALA A 442 7.19 6.89 -5.08
C ALA A 442 7.15 7.73 -6.35
N ARG A 443 6.02 8.39 -6.65
CA ARG A 443 5.91 9.31 -7.78
C ARG A 443 6.75 10.57 -7.58
N GLY A 444 6.81 11.09 -6.35
CA GLY A 444 7.63 12.24 -5.98
C GLY A 444 7.25 13.52 -6.71
N GLY A 445 8.24 14.39 -6.95
CA GLY A 445 8.01 15.65 -7.68
C GLY A 445 7.04 16.60 -6.97
N LYS A 446 5.91 16.93 -7.61
CA LYS A 446 4.88 17.83 -7.04
C LYS A 446 4.03 17.15 -5.96
N TRP A 447 4.03 15.83 -5.88
CA TRP A 447 3.19 15.09 -4.92
C TRP A 447 3.61 15.30 -3.47
N THR A 448 2.62 15.43 -2.60
CA THR A 448 2.76 15.52 -1.15
C THR A 448 1.69 14.61 -0.54
N SER A 449 2.11 13.52 0.09
CA SER A 449 1.21 12.57 0.74
C SER A 449 0.66 13.10 2.06
N VAL A 450 -0.64 12.92 2.25
CA VAL A 450 -1.41 13.33 3.43
C VAL A 450 -2.16 12.10 3.93
N HIS A 451 -1.78 11.60 5.10
CA HIS A 451 -2.46 10.46 5.70
C HIS A 451 -3.58 10.93 6.63
N VAL A 452 -4.81 10.53 6.35
CA VAL A 452 -5.95 10.75 7.24
C VAL A 452 -6.20 9.55 8.14
N LEU A 453 -6.57 9.82 9.40
CA LEU A 453 -6.83 8.78 10.41
C LEU A 453 -8.28 8.30 10.43
N SER A 454 -9.10 8.75 9.49
CA SER A 454 -10.53 8.41 9.38
C SER A 454 -10.82 7.07 8.69
N GLY A 455 -9.81 6.39 8.16
CA GLY A 455 -9.95 5.14 7.43
C GLY A 455 -9.58 3.89 8.22
N VAL A 456 -8.98 2.90 7.55
CA VAL A 456 -8.69 1.58 8.16
C VAL A 456 -7.52 1.69 9.14
N GLY A 457 -7.78 1.42 10.42
CA GLY A 457 -6.74 1.14 11.40
C GLY A 457 -6.01 -0.14 10.99
N VAL A 458 -4.76 0.01 10.56
CA VAL A 458 -3.95 -0.99 9.86
C VAL A 458 -3.94 -2.34 10.60
N THR A 459 -4.58 -3.37 10.03
CA THR A 459 -4.07 -4.73 10.17
C THR A 459 -3.10 -4.94 9.02
N PRO A 460 -1.78 -4.98 9.27
CA PRO A 460 -0.81 -5.16 8.20
C PRO A 460 -1.04 -6.51 7.54
N VAL A 461 -1.13 -6.52 6.20
CA VAL A 461 -1.14 -7.76 5.43
C VAL A 461 0.25 -8.37 5.56
N ALA A 462 0.35 -9.51 6.27
CA ALA A 462 1.65 -10.11 6.60
C ALA A 462 2.42 -10.60 5.38
N TYR A 463 1.73 -10.92 4.28
CA TYR A 463 2.31 -11.47 3.07
C TYR A 463 1.42 -11.23 1.85
N ARG A 464 2.04 -10.93 0.70
CA ARG A 464 1.39 -10.83 -0.61
C ARG A 464 2.23 -11.59 -1.63
N THR A 465 1.61 -12.45 -2.41
CA THR A 465 2.26 -13.18 -3.51
C THR A 465 2.61 -12.19 -4.60
N LYS A 466 3.85 -12.21 -5.05
CA LYS A 466 4.32 -11.36 -6.14
C LYS A 466 3.84 -11.93 -7.47
N SER A 467 3.39 -11.07 -8.38
CA SER A 467 3.28 -11.50 -9.77
C SER A 467 4.68 -11.72 -10.36
N GLU A 468 4.79 -12.63 -11.31
CA GLU A 468 6.05 -12.90 -11.98
C GLU A 468 6.54 -11.65 -12.74
N ASN A 469 7.76 -11.21 -12.44
CA ASN A 469 8.42 -10.05 -13.07
C ASN A 469 7.72 -8.70 -12.82
N ASP A 470 7.06 -8.51 -11.69
CA ASP A 470 6.50 -7.20 -11.28
C ASP A 470 7.59 -6.27 -10.72
N THR A 471 8.45 -5.77 -11.61
CA THR A 471 9.64 -4.96 -11.29
C THR A 471 9.30 -3.67 -10.53
N GLU A 472 8.18 -3.04 -10.87
CA GLU A 472 7.69 -1.84 -10.19
C GLU A 472 7.35 -2.14 -8.73
N PHE A 473 6.56 -3.18 -8.47
CA PHE A 473 6.14 -3.49 -7.10
C PHE A 473 7.33 -4.00 -6.28
N GLU A 474 8.21 -4.80 -6.88
CA GLU A 474 9.46 -5.22 -6.23
C GLU A 474 10.33 -4.01 -5.83
N TRP A 475 10.40 -2.99 -6.70
CA TRP A 475 11.08 -1.75 -6.36
C TRP A 475 10.36 -0.99 -5.24
N MET A 476 9.03 -0.91 -5.26
CA MET A 476 8.23 -0.24 -4.23
C MET A 476 8.35 -0.92 -2.86
N GLU A 477 8.34 -2.24 -2.78
CA GLU A 477 8.54 -2.96 -1.52
C GLU A 477 9.93 -2.72 -0.93
N LYS A 478 10.95 -2.61 -1.79
CA LYS A 478 12.33 -2.44 -1.35
C LYS A 478 12.68 -0.99 -1.03
N ASN A 479 12.13 -0.03 -1.78
CA ASN A 479 12.56 1.37 -1.76
C ASN A 479 11.43 2.39 -1.51
N GLY A 480 10.17 1.94 -1.46
CA GLY A 480 9.00 2.79 -1.30
C GLY A 480 8.90 3.35 0.12
N ASP A 481 8.78 4.67 0.22
CA ASP A 481 8.60 5.35 1.49
C ASP A 481 7.12 5.34 1.89
N LYS A 482 6.80 4.75 3.05
CA LYS A 482 5.45 4.72 3.63
C LYS A 482 5.21 5.84 4.64
N THR A 483 6.19 6.71 4.86
CA THR A 483 6.10 7.83 5.79
C THR A 483 5.28 8.95 5.16
N PRO A 484 4.13 9.34 5.72
CA PRO A 484 3.37 10.45 5.18
C PRO A 484 4.08 11.78 5.40
N HIS A 485 3.96 12.70 4.45
CA HIS A 485 4.48 14.06 4.61
C HIS A 485 3.62 14.87 5.58
N TYR A 486 2.32 14.62 5.61
CA TYR A 486 1.38 15.28 6.50
C TYR A 486 0.42 14.24 7.10
N VAL A 487 0.05 14.42 8.37
CA VAL A 487 -0.96 13.56 9.02
C VAL A 487 -2.07 14.46 9.55
N ALA A 488 -3.31 14.11 9.23
CA ALA A 488 -4.49 14.82 9.68
C ALA A 488 -5.54 13.85 10.24
N PRO A 489 -6.38 14.26 11.21
CA PRO A 489 -7.44 13.39 11.72
C PRO A 489 -8.48 13.01 10.65
N THR A 490 -8.94 13.98 9.86
CA THR A 490 -9.92 13.80 8.79
C THR A 490 -9.62 14.73 7.62
N LEU A 491 -10.32 14.54 6.50
CA LEU A 491 -10.28 15.46 5.35
C LEU A 491 -10.65 16.90 5.74
N ASP A 492 -11.67 17.09 6.59
CA ASP A 492 -12.07 18.44 7.04
C ASP A 492 -10.97 19.15 7.82
N HIS A 493 -10.26 18.44 8.70
CA HIS A 493 -9.13 19.00 9.44
C HIS A 493 -8.01 19.42 8.49
N PHE A 494 -7.63 18.52 7.59
CA PHE A 494 -6.61 18.83 6.59
C PHE A 494 -6.99 20.04 5.73
N ALA A 495 -8.24 20.12 5.25
CA ALA A 495 -8.71 21.23 4.42
C ALA A 495 -8.64 22.56 5.18
N ARG A 496 -9.01 22.58 6.47
CA ARG A 496 -8.90 23.79 7.31
C ARG A 496 -7.46 24.23 7.48
N GLU A 497 -6.55 23.31 7.79
CA GLU A 497 -5.12 23.59 7.94
C GLU A 497 -4.50 24.04 6.63
N LEU A 498 -4.84 23.41 5.50
CA LEU A 498 -4.38 23.80 4.17
C LEU A 498 -4.75 25.25 3.81
N LEU A 499 -5.93 25.71 4.22
CA LEU A 499 -6.40 27.08 3.97
C LEU A 499 -5.82 28.10 4.96
N ALA A 500 -5.23 27.62 6.05
CA ALA A 500 -4.79 28.44 7.18
C ALA A 500 -3.26 28.57 7.28
N PHE A 501 -2.55 27.48 7.02
CA PHE A 501 -1.13 27.36 7.33
C PHE A 501 -0.28 27.81 6.14
N PRO A 502 0.85 28.47 6.38
CA PRO A 502 1.76 28.88 5.32
C PRO A 502 2.34 27.65 4.60
N GLU A 503 2.74 27.83 3.34
CA GLU A 503 3.26 26.76 2.48
C GLU A 503 4.42 25.98 3.12
N ASN A 504 5.34 26.67 3.79
CA ASN A 504 6.47 26.02 4.47
C ASN A 504 6.02 25.07 5.59
N ALA A 505 4.91 25.36 6.27
CA ALA A 505 4.35 24.45 7.29
C ALA A 505 3.69 23.23 6.64
N MET A 506 2.93 23.42 5.56
CA MET A 506 2.27 22.32 4.83
C MET A 506 3.27 21.39 4.13
N LEU A 507 4.44 21.89 3.76
CA LEU A 507 5.47 21.15 3.02
C LEU A 507 6.72 20.82 3.86
N GLN A 508 6.73 21.09 5.17
CA GLN A 508 7.93 20.99 6.02
C GLN A 508 8.58 19.60 6.04
N ASN A 509 7.78 18.54 5.95
CA ASN A 509 8.28 17.17 5.99
C ASN A 509 8.58 16.61 4.59
N LYS A 510 8.30 17.39 3.53
CA LYS A 510 8.61 17.02 2.16
C LYS A 510 10.10 17.08 1.93
N LYS A 511 10.75 15.92 2.02
CA LYS A 511 12.17 15.77 1.69
C LYS A 511 12.30 15.41 0.22
N LYS A 512 13.34 15.92 -0.43
CA LYS A 512 13.73 15.42 -1.75
C LYS A 512 14.08 13.94 -1.60
N TYR A 513 13.45 13.10 -2.40
CA TYR A 513 13.81 11.69 -2.48
C TYR A 513 15.14 11.55 -3.21
N TYR A 514 16.13 10.93 -2.55
CA TYR A 514 17.46 10.68 -3.10
C TYR A 514 17.74 9.19 -3.35
N GLY A 515 16.70 8.33 -3.28
CA GLY A 515 16.82 6.91 -3.55
C GLY A 515 16.87 6.61 -5.06
N MET A 516 16.93 5.31 -5.40
CA MET A 516 16.83 4.87 -6.79
C MET A 516 15.51 5.32 -7.39
N PRO A 517 15.46 5.91 -8.61
CA PRO A 517 14.19 6.25 -9.23
C PRO A 517 13.33 5.00 -9.45
N ASN A 518 12.00 5.17 -9.47
CA ASN A 518 11.08 4.12 -9.88
C ASN A 518 11.48 3.65 -11.29
N PRO A 519 11.73 2.34 -11.50
CA PRO A 519 12.27 1.82 -12.76
C PRO A 519 11.27 1.84 -13.92
N VAL A 520 10.00 2.20 -13.68
CA VAL A 520 8.95 2.22 -14.69
C VAL A 520 9.17 3.31 -15.73
N ASP A 521 9.18 2.93 -17.00
CA ASP A 521 9.04 3.84 -18.13
C ASP A 521 7.55 3.88 -18.53
N LEU A 522 6.89 5.00 -18.25
CA LEU A 522 5.44 5.14 -18.50
C LEU A 522 5.07 4.94 -19.98
N HIS A 523 5.96 5.27 -20.91
CA HIS A 523 5.69 5.09 -22.33
C HIS A 523 5.91 3.62 -22.73
N GLU A 524 7.00 2.99 -22.32
CA GLU A 524 7.27 1.58 -22.66
C GLU A 524 6.32 0.61 -21.96
N ASP A 525 6.06 0.81 -20.67
CA ASP A 525 5.28 -0.12 -19.85
C ASP A 525 3.76 0.06 -20.02
N TYR A 526 3.30 1.30 -20.27
CA TYR A 526 1.88 1.64 -20.29
C TYR A 526 1.40 2.34 -21.57
N GLY A 527 2.31 2.73 -22.49
CA GLY A 527 1.95 3.54 -23.65
C GLY A 527 1.50 4.96 -23.27
N PHE A 528 1.91 5.46 -22.11
CA PHE A 528 1.55 6.78 -21.60
C PHE A 528 2.61 7.83 -21.93
N SER A 529 2.25 8.81 -22.77
CA SER A 529 3.10 9.92 -23.21
C SER A 529 2.99 11.21 -22.39
#